data_AF-A0A231H9E2-F1
#
_entry.id   AF-A0A231H9E2-F1
#
_cell.length_a   1.000
_cell.length_b   1.000
_cell.length_c   1.000
_cell.angle_alpha   90.00
_cell.angle_beta   90.00
_cell.angle_gamma   90.00
#
_symmetry.space_group_name_H-M   'P 1'
#
loop_
_entity.id
_entity.type
_entity.pdbx_description
1 polymer ?
#
loop_
_entity_poly.entity_id
_entity_poly.type
_entity_poly.pdbx_seq_one_letter_code
_entity_poly.pdbx_strand_id
1 'polypeptide(L)'
;MAGQQISNDAASTSQAQTDMANSVDRIRATIARVTEAVDSAKRGWQGDAFSACNKAAQDWDEEAAKLNQILNEMTEEVGHGNKTYTGLESENENEFRQLISQTGGLTNLGV
;
A
#
# COMPACT_ATOMS: atom_id res chain seq x y z
N MET A 1 -26.89 -12.59 7.58
CA MET A 1 -26.53 -11.16 7.67
C MET A 1 -25.05 -10.95 7.97
N ALA A 2 -24.44 -11.65 8.94
CA ALA A 2 -23.00 -11.48 9.26
C ALA A 2 -22.02 -11.83 8.12
N GLY A 3 -22.18 -12.97 7.43
CA GLY A 3 -21.27 -13.36 6.33
C GLY A 3 -21.30 -12.45 5.10
N GLN A 4 -22.38 -11.68 4.91
CA GLN A 4 -22.52 -10.74 3.79
C GLN A 4 -21.88 -9.38 4.09
N GLN A 5 -21.72 -9.05 5.37
CA GLN A 5 -21.06 -7.83 5.84
C GLN A 5 -19.53 -8.00 5.79
N ILE A 6 -19.03 -9.15 6.24
CA ILE A 6 -17.60 -9.53 6.20
C ILE A 6 -17.07 -9.52 4.75
N SER A 7 -17.78 -10.16 3.81
CA SER A 7 -17.37 -10.19 2.40
C SER A 7 -17.30 -8.82 1.72
N ASN A 8 -18.12 -7.85 2.16
CA ASN A 8 -18.07 -6.48 1.63
C ASN A 8 -16.87 -5.70 2.19
N ASP A 9 -16.51 -5.94 3.45
CA ASP A 9 -15.36 -5.30 4.09
C ASP A 9 -14.04 -5.82 3.48
N ALA A 10 -13.94 -7.11 3.11
CA ALA A 10 -12.82 -7.67 2.34
C ALA A 10 -12.64 -6.98 0.98
N ALA A 11 -13.73 -6.86 0.23
CA ALA A 11 -13.70 -6.27 -1.11
C ALA A 11 -13.31 -4.79 -1.07
N SER A 12 -13.85 -4.03 -0.11
CA SER A 12 -13.52 -2.61 0.07
C SER A 12 -12.07 -2.41 0.53
N THR A 13 -11.55 -3.30 1.38
CA THR A 13 -10.14 -3.29 1.80
C THR A 13 -9.22 -3.56 0.62
N SER A 14 -9.47 -4.60 -0.19
CA SER A 14 -8.67 -4.92 -1.38
C SER A 14 -8.66 -3.78 -2.41
N GLN A 15 -9.79 -3.09 -2.56
CA GLN A 15 -9.90 -1.96 -3.48
C GLN A 15 -9.10 -0.75 -2.98
N ALA A 16 -9.20 -0.41 -1.69
CA ALA A 16 -8.42 0.67 -1.09
C ALA A 16 -6.90 0.44 -1.24
N GLN A 17 -6.44 -0.81 -1.17
CA GLN A 17 -5.04 -1.15 -1.38
C GLN A 17 -4.59 -0.96 -2.83
N THR A 18 -5.45 -1.36 -3.77
CA THR A 18 -5.20 -1.13 -5.20
C THR A 18 -5.09 0.36 -5.49
N ASP A 19 -5.97 1.17 -4.90
CA ASP A 19 -5.94 2.62 -5.04
C ASP A 19 -4.70 3.26 -4.39
N MET A 20 -4.27 2.74 -3.25
CA MET A 20 -3.02 3.16 -2.60
C MET A 20 -1.79 2.81 -3.44
N ALA A 21 -1.70 1.59 -3.97
CA ALA A 21 -0.60 1.17 -4.84
C ALA A 21 -0.53 2.04 -6.11
N ASN A 22 -1.68 2.28 -6.74
CA ASN A 22 -1.79 3.18 -7.89
C ASN A 22 -1.34 4.62 -7.54
N SER A 23 -1.67 5.10 -6.34
CA SER A 23 -1.27 6.42 -5.86
C SER A 23 0.24 6.50 -5.62
N VAL A 24 0.82 5.47 -5.00
CA VAL A 24 2.27 5.34 -4.79
C VAL A 24 3.01 5.39 -6.12
N ASP A 25 2.55 4.63 -7.12
CA ASP A 25 3.18 4.61 -8.45
C ASP A 25 3.09 5.98 -9.15
N ARG A 26 1.98 6.69 -9.01
CA ARG A 26 1.84 8.06 -9.52
C ARG A 26 2.80 9.04 -8.84
N ILE A 27 3.00 8.90 -7.53
CA ILE A 27 3.95 9.73 -6.78
C ILE A 27 5.37 9.43 -7.25
N ARG A 28 5.77 8.15 -7.35
CA ARG A 28 7.08 7.75 -7.88
C ARG A 28 7.33 8.31 -9.28
N ALA A 29 6.34 8.22 -10.17
CA ALA A 29 6.43 8.78 -11.52
C ALA A 29 6.55 10.31 -11.52
N THR A 30 6.02 10.99 -10.50
CA THR A 30 6.16 12.44 -10.34
C THR A 30 7.55 12.81 -9.82
N ILE A 31 8.06 12.09 -8.82
CA ILE A 31 9.43 12.25 -8.31
C ILE A 31 10.44 12.07 -9.45
N ALA A 32 10.31 11.00 -10.25
CA ALA A 32 11.20 10.74 -11.38
C ALA A 32 11.20 11.90 -12.40
N ARG A 33 10.03 12.46 -12.73
CA ARG A 33 9.91 13.60 -13.64
C ARG A 33 10.58 14.86 -13.09
N VAL A 34 10.47 15.12 -11.79
CA VAL A 34 11.14 16.26 -11.17
C VAL A 34 12.66 16.06 -11.16
N THR A 35 13.15 14.87 -10.83
CA THR A 35 14.58 14.54 -10.91
C THR A 35 15.13 14.75 -12.32
N GLU A 36 14.42 14.27 -13.35
CA GLU A 36 14.83 14.47 -14.75
C GLU A 36 14.87 15.96 -15.14
N ALA A 37 13.90 16.75 -14.67
CA ALA A 37 13.89 18.20 -14.90
C ALA A 37 15.07 18.90 -14.21
N VAL A 38 15.41 18.50 -12.98
CA VAL A 38 16.57 19.01 -12.23
C VAL A 38 17.88 18.67 -12.96
N ASP A 39 18.04 17.42 -13.41
CA ASP A 39 19.22 16.98 -14.14
C ASP A 39 19.37 17.66 -15.51
N SER A 40 18.25 17.91 -16.19
CA SER A 40 18.24 18.69 -17.42
C SER A 40 18.65 20.14 -17.17
N ALA A 41 18.17 20.75 -16.08
CA ALA A 41 18.51 22.12 -15.71
C ALA A 41 19.98 22.27 -15.30
N LYS A 42 20.54 21.27 -14.59
CA LYS A 42 21.96 21.22 -14.17
C LYS A 42 22.93 21.49 -15.33
N ARG A 43 22.63 21.01 -16.54
CA ARG A 43 23.50 21.20 -17.73
C ARG A 43 23.62 22.67 -18.16
N GLY A 44 22.65 23.51 -17.82
CA GLY A 44 22.62 24.93 -18.19
C GLY A 44 23.21 25.87 -17.13
N TRP A 45 23.52 25.39 -15.94
CA TRP A 45 23.99 26.25 -14.84
C TRP A 45 25.48 26.55 -14.97
N GLN A 46 25.84 27.85 -14.96
CA GLN A 46 27.23 28.32 -15.01
C GLN A 46 27.42 29.49 -14.03
N GLY A 47 28.65 29.70 -13.55
CA GLY A 47 29.01 30.82 -12.67
C GLY A 47 28.43 30.70 -11.25
N ASP A 48 28.11 31.82 -10.60
CA ASP A 48 27.66 31.85 -9.20
C ASP A 48 26.30 31.15 -8.97
N ALA A 49 25.46 31.07 -10.01
CA ALA A 49 24.21 30.31 -9.98
C ALA A 49 24.46 28.79 -9.88
N PHE A 50 25.62 28.32 -10.31
CA PHE A 50 25.99 26.90 -10.23
C PHE A 50 26.02 26.42 -8.77
N SER A 51 26.59 27.18 -7.86
CA SER A 51 26.71 26.79 -6.44
C SER A 51 25.34 26.59 -5.78
N ALA A 52 24.46 27.60 -5.89
CA ALA A 52 23.13 27.57 -5.28
C ALA A 52 22.24 26.49 -5.91
N CYS A 53 22.26 26.36 -7.24
CA CYS A 53 21.45 25.36 -7.92
C CYS A 53 22.00 23.93 -7.71
N ASN A 54 23.31 23.75 -7.60
CA ASN A 54 23.91 22.45 -7.29
C ASN A 54 23.59 22.01 -5.85
N LYS A 55 23.57 22.94 -4.88
CA LYS A 55 23.06 22.69 -3.52
C LYS A 55 21.60 22.24 -3.55
N ALA A 56 20.74 22.99 -4.24
CA ALA A 56 19.31 22.65 -4.35
C ALA A 56 19.08 21.29 -5.02
N ALA A 57 19.88 20.94 -6.02
CA ALA A 57 19.80 19.65 -6.67
C ALA A 57 20.26 18.50 -5.76
N GLN A 58 21.31 18.69 -4.95
CA GLN A 58 21.70 17.70 -3.93
C GLN A 58 20.61 17.53 -2.88
N ASP A 59 20.02 18.63 -2.40
CA ASP A 59 18.93 18.59 -1.43
C ASP A 59 17.70 17.87 -2.03
N TRP A 60 17.41 18.08 -3.32
CA TRP A 60 16.39 17.33 -4.04
C TRP A 60 16.71 15.83 -4.15
N ASP A 61 17.94 15.47 -4.49
CA ASP A 61 18.35 14.06 -4.62
C ASP A 61 18.20 13.31 -3.28
N GLU A 62 18.57 13.95 -2.17
CA GLU A 62 18.36 13.42 -0.81
C GLU A 62 16.88 13.26 -0.48
N GLU A 63 16.05 14.26 -0.78
CA GLU A 63 14.63 14.23 -0.49
C GLU A 63 13.89 13.20 -1.36
N ALA A 64 14.26 13.09 -2.64
CA ALA A 64 13.74 12.06 -3.54
C ALA A 64 14.07 10.65 -3.02
N ALA A 65 15.27 10.43 -2.48
CA ALA A 65 15.63 9.16 -1.85
C ALA A 65 14.75 8.86 -0.63
N LYS A 66 14.55 9.83 0.27
CA LYS A 66 13.67 9.68 1.44
C LYS A 66 12.23 9.40 1.04
N LEU A 67 11.68 10.15 0.09
CA LEU A 67 10.32 9.93 -0.39
C LEU A 67 10.16 8.53 -0.98
N ASN A 68 11.11 8.05 -1.77
CA ASN A 68 11.07 6.68 -2.29
C ASN A 68 11.11 5.63 -1.18
N GLN A 69 11.89 5.85 -0.11
CA GLN A 69 11.90 4.96 1.05
C GLN A 69 10.53 4.93 1.74
N ILE A 70 9.94 6.09 2.03
CA ILE A 70 8.62 6.18 2.67
C ILE A 70 7.55 5.50 1.79
N LEU A 71 7.63 5.64 0.47
CA LEU A 71 6.72 4.97 -0.47
C LEU A 71 6.89 3.43 -0.47
N ASN A 72 8.10 2.93 -0.25
CA ASN A 72 8.34 1.50 -0.05
C ASN A 72 7.70 1.02 1.26
N GLU A 73 7.94 1.74 2.36
CA GLU A 73 7.34 1.43 3.67
C GLU A 73 5.80 1.43 3.60
N MET A 74 5.21 2.43 2.94
CA MET A 74 3.76 2.46 2.69
C MET A 74 3.28 1.23 1.91
N THR A 75 4.02 0.78 0.90
CA THR A 75 3.65 -0.40 0.11
C THR A 75 3.73 -1.68 0.94
N GLU A 76 4.75 -1.79 1.80
CA GLU A 76 4.95 -2.93 2.71
C GLU A 76 3.85 -3.01 3.77
N GLU A 77 3.53 -1.89 4.44
CA GLU A 77 2.48 -1.82 5.45
C GLU A 77 1.09 -2.16 4.87
N VAL A 78 0.80 -1.67 3.66
CA VAL A 78 -0.42 -2.03 2.91
C VAL A 78 -0.46 -3.52 2.61
N GLY A 79 0.66 -4.10 2.17
CA GLY A 79 0.78 -5.53 1.91
C GLY A 79 0.64 -6.39 3.17
N HIS A 80 1.19 -5.93 4.30
CA HIS A 80 1.05 -6.58 5.61
C HIS A 80 -0.40 -6.53 6.10
N GLY A 81 -1.04 -5.36 6.04
CA GLY A 81 -2.45 -5.19 6.39
C GLY A 81 -3.36 -6.16 5.61
N ASN A 82 -3.10 -6.40 4.33
CA ASN A 82 -3.87 -7.37 3.53
C ASN A 82 -3.75 -8.80 4.06
N LYS A 83 -2.51 -9.24 4.30
CA LYS A 83 -2.22 -10.62 4.73
C LYS A 83 -2.83 -10.89 6.09
N THR A 84 -2.75 -9.93 7.01
CA THR A 84 -3.38 -10.02 8.31
C THR A 84 -4.90 -10.07 8.18
N TYR A 85 -5.50 -9.20 7.36
CA TYR A 85 -6.95 -9.14 7.20
C TYR A 85 -7.53 -10.41 6.57
N THR A 86 -6.97 -10.84 5.43
CA THR A 86 -7.38 -12.08 4.73
C THR A 86 -7.11 -13.35 5.54
N GLY A 87 -6.04 -13.36 6.35
CA GLY A 87 -5.75 -14.43 7.29
C GLY A 87 -6.83 -14.55 8.37
N LEU A 88 -7.20 -13.43 8.99
CA LEU A 88 -8.26 -13.37 10.00
C LEU A 88 -9.63 -13.79 9.43
N GLU A 89 -9.94 -13.43 8.18
CA GLU A 89 -11.17 -13.88 7.53
C GLU A 89 -11.19 -15.39 7.28
N SER A 90 -10.08 -15.94 6.80
CA SER A 90 -9.96 -17.38 6.56
C SER A 90 -10.07 -18.18 7.86
N GLU A 91 -9.49 -17.69 8.95
CA GLU A 91 -9.60 -18.28 10.28
C GLU A 91 -11.04 -18.21 10.81
N ASN A 92 -11.69 -17.03 10.73
CA ASN A 92 -13.08 -16.85 11.15
C ASN A 92 -14.06 -17.72 10.35
N GLU A 93 -13.87 -17.85 9.03
CA GLU A 93 -14.73 -18.69 8.20
C GLU A 93 -14.58 -20.17 8.57
N ASN A 94 -13.34 -20.63 8.80
CA ASN A 94 -13.06 -22.00 9.22
C ASN A 94 -13.67 -22.31 10.59
N GLU A 95 -13.49 -21.41 11.57
CA GLU A 95 -14.08 -21.56 12.90
C GLU A 95 -15.62 -21.60 12.84
N PHE A 96 -16.21 -20.70 12.05
CA PHE A 96 -17.67 -20.66 11.86
C PHE A 96 -18.19 -21.94 11.19
N ARG A 97 -17.51 -22.45 10.15
CA ARG A 97 -17.85 -23.74 9.52
C ARG A 97 -17.75 -24.89 10.52
N GLN A 98 -16.73 -24.89 11.37
CA GLN A 98 -16.52 -25.89 12.41
C GLN A 98 -17.66 -25.86 13.44
N LEU A 99 -18.06 -24.68 13.91
CA LEU A 99 -19.20 -24.48 14.81
C LEU A 99 -20.52 -24.94 14.19
N ILE A 100 -20.79 -24.61 12.92
CA ILE A 100 -21.98 -25.10 12.21
C ILE A 100 -21.98 -26.63 12.11
N SER A 101 -20.84 -27.24 11.78
CA SER A 101 -20.74 -28.71 11.70
C SER A 101 -20.98 -29.39 13.04
N GLN A 102 -20.51 -28.81 14.15
CA GLN A 102 -20.75 -29.33 15.50
C GLN A 102 -22.21 -29.14 15.93
N THR A 103 -22.83 -28.00 15.58
CA THR A 103 -24.21 -27.70 15.96
C THR A 103 -25.23 -28.48 15.12
N GLY A 104 -24.94 -28.72 13.84
CA GLY A 104 -25.73 -29.55 12.93
C GLY A 104 -25.66 -31.05 13.23
N GLY A 105 -24.62 -31.51 13.93
CA GLY A 105 -24.54 -32.87 14.47
C GLY A 105 -25.48 -33.12 15.65
N LEU A 106 -25.84 -32.07 16.41
CA LEU A 106 -26.70 -32.18 17.59
C LEU A 106 -28.21 -32.16 17.25
N THR A 107 -28.60 -31.61 16.10
CA THR A 107 -30.01 -31.62 15.66
C THR A 107 -30.46 -32.95 15.05
N ASN A 108 -29.53 -33.89 14.78
CA ASN A 108 -29.83 -35.22 14.23
C ASN A 108 -29.85 -36.35 15.30
N LEU A 109 -29.82 -36.01 16.59
CA LEU A 109 -29.90 -36.98 17.71
C LEU A 109 -31.24 -36.92 18.45
N GLY A 110 -32.29 -36.37 17.83
CA GLY A 110 -33.61 -36.22 18.41
C GLY A 110 -34.74 -36.60 17.45
N VAL A 111 -34.75 -37.83 16.95
CA VAL A 111 -35.93 -38.60 16.50
C VAL A 111 -35.63 -40.08 16.50
#